data_AF-A0A2M7ZIM6-F1
#
_entry.id   AF-A0A2M7ZIM6-F1
#
_cell.length_a   1.000
_cell.length_b   1.000
_cell.length_c   1.000
_cell.angle_alpha   90.00
_cell.angle_beta   90.00
_cell.angle_gamma   90.00
#
_symmetry.space_group_name_H-M   'P 1'
#
loop_
_entity.id
_entity.type
_entity.pdbx_description
1 polymer ?
#
loop_
_entity_poly.entity_id
_entity_poly.type
_entity_poly.pdbx_seq_one_letter_code
_entity_poly.pdbx_strand_id
1 'polypeptide(L)'
;MSLIILFGVGLIAGFINVNAGGGSSLTLPVLIFLGLDSALANGTNRVSLIIQNLTAVQSFKKEEYHQFNTSLKLALFTLPGAITGAFLAVKIDDILFQKILGVVMIGIIISMLFNKKNSKTNKNGLITWIGYLSMFGIGFYGGFIQVGVGFLLMASL
;
A
#
# COMPACT_ATOMS: atom_id res chain seq x y z
N MET A 1 22.07 15.07 -8.52
CA MET A 1 22.17 13.60 -8.35
C MET A 1 20.91 13.01 -7.72
N SER A 2 20.42 13.55 -6.61
CA SER A 2 19.21 13.08 -5.89
C SER A 2 17.94 13.03 -6.74
N LEU A 3 17.66 14.03 -7.59
CA LEU A 3 16.45 14.06 -8.43
C LEU A 3 16.39 12.95 -9.49
N ILE A 4 17.53 12.60 -10.11
CA ILE A 4 17.60 11.52 -11.11
C ILE A 4 17.36 10.17 -10.44
N ILE A 5 17.93 9.97 -9.24
CA ILE A 5 17.71 8.77 -8.43
C ILE A 5 16.24 8.67 -8.04
N LEU A 6 15.65 9.75 -7.51
CA LEU A 6 14.23 9.81 -7.14
C LEU A 6 13.32 9.51 -8.34
N PHE A 7 13.64 10.06 -9.51
CA PHE A 7 12.89 9.79 -10.73
C PHE A 7 12.95 8.31 -11.13
N GLY A 8 14.15 7.74 -11.19
CA GLY A 8 14.33 6.31 -11.52
C GLY A 8 13.67 5.38 -10.51
N VAL A 9 13.87 5.63 -9.22
CA VAL A 9 13.23 4.88 -8.12
C VAL A 9 11.71 5.03 -8.19
N GLY A 10 11.21 6.24 -8.44
CA GLY A 10 9.78 6.51 -8.57
C GLY A 10 9.14 5.74 -9.72
N LEU A 11 9.81 5.61 -10.87
CA LEU A 11 9.34 4.79 -11.99
C LEU A 11 9.29 3.31 -11.62
N ILE A 12 10.37 2.77 -11.02
CA ILE A 12 10.45 1.35 -10.64
C ILE A 12 9.42 1.02 -9.55
N ALA A 13 9.38 1.82 -8.48
CA ALA A 13 8.38 1.68 -7.43
C ALA A 13 6.97 1.83 -7.99
N GLY A 14 6.81 2.73 -8.96
CA GLY A 14 5.58 2.94 -9.71
C GLY A 14 5.07 1.65 -10.34
N PHE A 15 5.93 1.03 -11.14
CA PHE A 15 5.67 -0.25 -11.79
C PHE A 15 5.40 -1.39 -10.79
N ILE A 16 6.21 -1.49 -9.73
CA ILE A 16 6.02 -2.51 -8.68
C ILE A 16 4.68 -2.32 -7.98
N ASN A 17 4.27 -1.09 -7.69
CA ASN A 17 3.03 -0.86 -6.97
C ASN A 17 1.80 -1.25 -7.80
N VAL A 18 1.79 -0.99 -9.10
CA VAL A 18 0.67 -1.38 -9.96
C VAL A 18 0.58 -2.91 -10.11
N ASN A 19 1.71 -3.61 -10.16
CA ASN A 19 1.73 -5.07 -10.36
C ASN A 19 1.59 -5.88 -9.05
N ALA A 20 2.19 -5.43 -7.96
CA ALA A 20 2.31 -6.19 -6.71
C ALA A 20 1.88 -5.41 -5.46
N GLY A 21 1.64 -4.09 -5.57
CA GLY A 21 1.24 -3.23 -4.45
C GLY A 21 2.29 -3.05 -3.35
N GLY A 22 3.57 -3.26 -3.70
CA GLY A 22 4.72 -3.16 -2.79
C GLY A 22 5.66 -2.00 -3.09
N GLY A 23 5.29 -1.06 -3.97
CA GLY A 23 6.21 0.01 -4.42
C GLY A 23 6.69 0.93 -3.29
N SER A 24 5.84 1.17 -2.29
CA SER A 24 6.17 1.94 -1.09
C SER A 24 7.33 1.36 -0.28
N SER A 25 7.57 0.05 -0.37
CA SER A 25 8.71 -0.62 0.28
C SER A 25 10.05 -0.12 -0.25
N LEU A 26 10.06 0.44 -1.47
CA LEU A 26 11.25 1.00 -2.10
C LEU A 26 11.34 2.52 -1.91
N THR A 27 10.23 3.25 -2.04
CA THR A 27 10.24 4.72 -1.95
C THR A 27 10.51 5.23 -0.54
N LEU A 28 9.96 4.59 0.51
CA LEU A 28 10.15 5.06 1.88
C LEU A 28 11.62 5.00 2.32
N PRO A 29 12.35 3.88 2.18
CA PRO A 29 13.77 3.84 2.54
C PRO A 29 14.60 4.84 1.73
N VAL A 30 14.28 5.04 0.45
CA VAL A 30 15.00 6.01 -0.39
C VAL A 30 14.76 7.44 0.07
N LEU A 31 13.51 7.81 0.40
CA LEU A 31 13.20 9.14 0.94
C LEU A 31 13.88 9.38 2.29
N ILE A 32 13.86 8.38 3.18
CA ILE A 32 14.55 8.44 4.48
C ILE A 32 16.06 8.55 4.30
N PHE A 33 16.64 7.76 3.39
CA PHE A 33 18.06 7.82 3.07
C PHE A 33 18.49 9.18 2.50
N LEU A 34 17.58 9.87 1.80
CA LEU A 34 17.80 11.23 1.30
C LEU A 34 17.60 12.31 2.38
N GLY A 35 17.37 11.92 3.64
CA GLY A 35 17.34 12.82 4.79
C GLY A 35 15.96 13.28 5.23
N LEU A 36 14.87 12.67 4.73
CA LEU A 36 13.54 12.94 5.26
C LEU A 36 13.30 12.12 6.54
N ASP A 37 12.71 12.75 7.56
CA ASP A 37 12.17 12.02 8.70
C ASP A 37 11.09 11.04 8.26
N SER A 38 10.87 9.97 9.03
CA SER A 38 10.07 8.84 8.57
C SER A 38 8.59 9.19 8.37
N ALA A 39 8.04 10.06 9.22
CA ALA A 39 6.70 10.60 9.06
C ALA A 39 6.56 11.47 7.79
N LEU A 40 7.57 12.31 7.51
CA LEU A 40 7.59 13.18 6.33
C LEU A 40 7.72 12.34 5.05
N ALA A 41 8.62 11.36 5.04
CA ALA A 41 8.79 10.41 3.94
C ALA A 41 7.48 9.66 3.63
N ASN A 42 6.78 9.20 4.68
CA ASN A 42 5.47 8.56 4.55
C ASN A 42 4.41 9.50 3.94
N GLY A 43 4.36 10.75 4.39
CA GLY A 43 3.51 11.78 3.82
C GLY A 43 3.82 12.06 2.34
N THR A 44 5.09 12.27 1.99
CA THR A 44 5.55 12.52 0.62
C THR A 44 5.21 11.37 -0.31
N ASN A 45 5.39 10.12 0.14
CA ASN A 45 5.03 8.93 -0.64
C ASN A 45 3.53 8.86 -0.99
N ARG A 46 2.64 9.46 -0.18
CA ARG A 46 1.19 9.47 -0.50
C ARG A 46 0.86 10.31 -1.72
N VAL A 47 1.61 11.39 -1.97
CA VAL A 47 1.36 12.27 -3.13
C VAL A 47 1.58 11.50 -4.44
N SER A 48 2.67 10.73 -4.53
CA SER A 48 2.94 9.90 -5.71
C SER A 48 1.90 8.79 -5.88
N LEU A 49 1.47 8.16 -4.77
CA LEU A 49 0.44 7.13 -4.80
C LEU A 49 -0.93 7.63 -5.28
N ILE A 50 -1.33 8.86 -4.93
CA ILE A 50 -2.59 9.44 -5.43
C ILE A 50 -2.54 9.57 -6.96
N ILE A 51 -1.47 10.16 -7.49
CA ILE A 51 -1.28 10.36 -8.93
C ILE A 51 -1.23 9.01 -9.65
N GLN A 52 -0.49 8.06 -9.08
CA GLN A 52 -0.40 6.71 -9.60
C GLN A 52 -1.75 6.00 -9.62
N ASN A 53 -2.51 6.03 -8.52
CA ASN A 53 -3.80 5.35 -8.44
C ASN A 53 -4.81 5.95 -9.41
N LEU A 54 -4.83 7.27 -9.59
CA LEU A 54 -5.66 7.92 -10.61
C LEU A 54 -5.30 7.42 -12.02
N THR A 55 -4.01 7.36 -12.33
CA THR A 55 -3.51 6.86 -13.61
C THR A 55 -3.85 5.38 -13.80
N ALA A 56 -3.66 4.56 -12.77
CA ALA A 56 -3.94 3.12 -12.79
C ALA A 56 -5.44 2.86 -12.99
N VAL A 57 -6.31 3.54 -12.25
CA VAL A 57 -7.76 3.42 -12.41
C VAL A 57 -8.19 3.81 -13.83
N GLN A 58 -7.64 4.88 -14.40
CA GLN A 58 -7.94 5.29 -15.77
C GLN A 58 -7.42 4.30 -16.82
N SER A 59 -6.20 3.78 -16.66
CA SER A 59 -5.62 2.79 -17.56
C SER A 59 -6.37 1.49 -17.51
N PHE A 60 -6.63 0.96 -16.31
CA PHE A 60 -7.48 -0.21 -16.15
C PHE A 60 -8.82 0.05 -16.81
N LYS A 61 -9.48 1.21 -16.56
CA LYS A 61 -10.81 1.57 -17.13
C LYS A 61 -10.94 1.28 -18.63
N LYS A 62 -9.86 1.49 -19.38
CA LYS A 62 -9.81 1.35 -20.85
C LYS A 62 -9.70 -0.10 -21.32
N GLU A 63 -9.23 -1.00 -20.45
CA GLU A 63 -8.97 -2.41 -20.74
C GLU A 63 -10.16 -3.31 -20.33
N GLU A 64 -11.33 -2.74 -20.02
CA GLU A 64 -12.58 -3.43 -19.62
C GLU A 64 -12.52 -4.32 -18.36
N TYR A 65 -11.39 -4.34 -17.65
CA TYR A 65 -11.22 -5.05 -16.36
C TYR A 65 -11.87 -4.32 -15.17
N HIS A 66 -13.20 -4.08 -15.16
CA HIS A 66 -13.85 -3.30 -14.08
C HIS A 66 -15.01 -3.97 -13.40
N GLN A 67 -14.83 -4.21 -12.10
CA GLN A 67 -15.93 -4.22 -11.13
C GLN A 67 -15.97 -2.88 -10.37
N PHE A 68 -16.08 -1.76 -11.10
CA PHE A 68 -15.94 -0.41 -10.49
C PHE A 68 -16.88 -0.20 -9.30
N ASN A 69 -18.13 -0.68 -9.39
CA ASN A 69 -19.09 -0.60 -8.29
C ASN A 69 -18.65 -1.38 -7.06
N THR A 70 -18.08 -2.58 -7.23
CA THR A 70 -17.56 -3.40 -6.13
C THR A 70 -16.31 -2.75 -5.52
N SER A 71 -15.38 -2.29 -6.36
CA SER A 71 -14.17 -1.59 -5.92
C SER A 71 -14.48 -0.31 -5.15
N LEU A 72 -15.46 0.49 -5.61
CA LEU A 72 -15.88 1.71 -4.93
C LEU A 72 -16.51 1.40 -3.57
N LYS A 73 -17.35 0.35 -3.49
CA LYS A 73 -17.91 -0.11 -2.20
C LYS A 73 -16.81 -0.53 -1.24
N LEU A 74 -15.85 -1.35 -1.68
CA LEU A 74 -14.72 -1.78 -0.84
C LEU A 74 -13.88 -0.58 -0.38
N ALA A 75 -13.61 0.38 -1.28
CA ALA A 75 -12.90 1.60 -0.94
C ALA A 75 -13.63 2.42 0.14
N LEU A 76 -14.97 2.50 0.12
CA LEU A 76 -15.73 3.16 1.18
C LEU A 76 -15.54 2.50 2.55
N PHE A 77 -15.40 1.17 2.60
CA PHE A 77 -15.10 0.45 3.85
C PHE A 77 -13.65 0.63 4.32
N THR A 78 -12.70 0.89 3.42
CA THR A 78 -11.30 1.18 3.81
C THR A 78 -11.14 2.60 4.36
N LEU A 79 -11.94 3.57 3.90
CA LEU A 79 -11.82 4.99 4.28
C LEU A 79 -11.74 5.26 5.80
N PRO A 80 -12.68 4.80 6.65
CA PRO A 80 -12.62 5.09 8.08
C PRO A 80 -11.37 4.47 8.74
N GLY A 81 -10.94 3.29 8.29
CA GLY A 81 -9.66 2.72 8.68
C GLY A 81 -8.50 3.62 8.26
N ALA A 82 -8.45 4.03 6.99
CA ALA A 82 -7.38 4.86 6.46
C ALA A 82 -7.25 6.22 7.19
N ILE A 83 -8.38 6.85 7.52
CA ILE A 83 -8.39 8.09 8.29
C ILE A 83 -7.81 7.85 9.69
N THR A 84 -8.27 6.83 10.41
CA THR A 84 -7.80 6.53 11.76
C THR A 84 -6.32 6.12 11.79
N GLY A 85 -5.88 5.31 10.83
CA GLY A 85 -4.47 4.94 10.66
C GLY A 85 -3.57 6.15 10.35
N ALA A 86 -4.02 7.05 9.47
CA ALA A 86 -3.27 8.26 9.14
C ALA A 86 -3.15 9.22 10.32
N PHE A 87 -4.23 9.41 11.08
CA PHE A 87 -4.18 10.20 12.32
C PHE A 87 -3.21 9.61 13.34
N LEU A 88 -3.18 8.28 13.48
CA LEU A 88 -2.24 7.64 14.38
C LEU A 88 -0.79 7.82 13.90
N ALA A 89 -0.53 7.68 12.59
CA ALA A 89 0.80 7.85 12.02
C ALA A 89 1.42 9.23 12.31
N VAL A 90 0.60 10.29 12.32
CA VAL A 90 1.07 11.66 12.62
C VAL A 90 1.20 11.92 14.13
N LYS A 91 0.50 11.16 14.98
CA LYS A 91 0.51 11.36 16.44
C LYS A 91 1.61 10.59 17.18
N ILE A 92 2.13 9.51 16.60
CA ILE A 92 3.16 8.72 17.26
C ILE A 92 4.55 9.34 17.10
N ASP A 93 5.44 9.00 18.02
CA ASP A 93 6.84 9.40 17.98
C ASP A 93 7.57 8.82 16.74
N ASP A 94 8.48 9.59 16.15
CA ASP A 94 9.19 9.19 14.92
C ASP A 94 10.05 7.93 15.14
N ILE A 95 10.66 7.75 16.32
CA ILE A 95 11.44 6.55 16.65
C ILE A 95 10.52 5.32 16.70
N LEU A 96 9.31 5.48 17.23
CA LEU A 96 8.32 4.40 17.25
C LEU A 96 7.85 4.08 15.83
N PHE A 97 7.57 5.08 15.00
CA PHE A 97 7.20 4.88 13.60
C PHE A 97 8.30 4.14 12.83
N GLN A 98 9.56 4.57 12.97
CA GLN A 98 10.72 3.92 12.33
C GLN A 98 10.85 2.45 12.76
N LYS A 99 10.66 2.14 14.05
CA LYS A 99 10.68 0.75 14.54
C LYS A 99 9.58 -0.09 13.88
N ILE A 100 8.35 0.43 13.83
CA ILE A 100 7.23 -0.30 13.22
C ILE A 100 7.47 -0.50 11.72
N LEU A 101 7.92 0.54 11.01
CA LEU A 101 8.28 0.48 9.60
C LEU A 101 9.37 -0.58 9.35
N GLY A 102 10.43 -0.60 10.17
CA GLY A 102 11.50 -1.58 10.08
C GLY A 102 11.00 -3.02 10.27
N VAL A 103 10.15 -3.27 11.28
CA VAL A 103 9.54 -4.59 11.52
C VAL A 103 8.68 -5.02 10.32
N VAL A 104 7.86 -4.11 9.78
CA VAL A 104 7.03 -4.38 8.59
C VAL A 104 7.89 -4.73 7.38
N MET A 105 8.97 -3.98 7.13
CA MET A 105 9.88 -4.24 6.02
C MET A 105 10.57 -5.61 6.14
N ILE A 106 11.04 -5.96 7.34
CA ILE A 106 11.62 -7.29 7.60
C ILE A 106 10.57 -8.38 7.33
N GLY A 107 9.33 -8.18 7.81
CA GLY A 107 8.23 -9.12 7.56
C GLY A 107 7.95 -9.32 6.07
N ILE A 108 7.99 -8.26 5.27
CA ILE A 108 7.84 -8.35 3.81
C ILE A 108 8.99 -9.14 3.19
N ILE A 109 10.25 -8.82 3.54
CA ILE A 109 11.42 -9.55 3.03
C ILE A 109 11.31 -11.05 3.35
N ILE A 110 10.97 -11.38 4.60
CA ILE A 110 10.74 -12.77 5.03
C ILE A 110 9.63 -13.41 4.19
N SER A 111 8.48 -12.74 4.01
CA SER A 111 7.37 -13.28 3.21
C SER A 111 7.77 -13.57 1.76
N MET A 112 8.64 -12.75 1.17
CA MET A 112 9.18 -12.95 -0.18
C MET A 112 10.12 -14.16 -0.25
N LEU A 113 10.91 -14.40 0.80
CA LEU A 113 11.83 -15.55 0.88
C LEU A 113 11.09 -16.88 1.08
N PHE A 114 10.03 -16.90 1.87
CA PHE A 114 9.27 -18.11 2.19
C PHE A 114 8.11 -18.40 1.23
N ASN A 115 8.19 -17.89 0.00
CA ASN A 115 7.14 -17.86 -1.01
C ASN A 115 6.33 -19.17 -1.08
N LYS A 116 5.21 -19.24 -0.34
CA LYS A 116 4.33 -20.41 -0.30
C LYS A 116 3.36 -20.28 -1.46
N LYS A 117 3.63 -20.99 -2.56
CA LYS A 117 2.75 -21.11 -3.73
C LYS A 117 1.47 -21.88 -3.38
N ASN A 118 0.63 -21.30 -2.54
CA ASN A 118 -0.67 -21.85 -2.17
C ASN A 118 -1.77 -20.89 -2.65
N SER A 119 -1.91 -20.76 -3.97
CA SER A 119 -3.15 -20.24 -4.54
C SER A 119 -4.18 -21.37 -4.56
N LYS A 120 -4.84 -21.60 -3.42
CA LYS A 120 -6.22 -22.06 -3.45
C LYS A 120 -7.06 -20.81 -3.63
N THR A 121 -7.22 -20.38 -4.89
CA THR A 121 -8.19 -19.36 -5.27
C THR A 121 -9.56 -19.92 -4.91
N ASN A 122 -10.12 -19.48 -3.78
CA ASN A 122 -11.44 -19.89 -3.36
C ASN A 122 -12.44 -19.18 -4.27
N LYS A 123 -12.88 -19.87 -5.33
CA LYS A 123 -13.77 -19.38 -6.39
C LYS A 123 -15.22 -19.12 -5.93
N ASN A 124 -15.45 -18.86 -4.64
CA ASN A 124 -16.75 -18.42 -4.17
C ASN A 124 -16.78 -16.90 -4.24
N GLY A 125 -17.24 -16.36 -5.37
CA GLY A 125 -17.25 -14.94 -5.74
C GLY A 125 -18.17 -14.04 -4.92
N LEU A 126 -18.31 -14.29 -3.61
CA LEU A 126 -19.08 -13.47 -2.69
C LEU A 126 -18.17 -12.98 -1.56
N ILE A 127 -17.90 -11.68 -1.56
CA ILE A 127 -17.20 -11.00 -0.45
C ILE A 127 -18.08 -11.17 0.80
N THR A 128 -17.59 -11.95 1.77
CA THR A 128 -18.30 -12.19 3.03
C THR A 128 -18.28 -10.92 3.89
N TRP A 129 -19.17 -10.79 4.87
CA TRP A 129 -19.13 -9.70 5.88
C TRP A 129 -17.75 -9.54 6.53
N ILE A 130 -17.03 -10.65 6.74
CA ILE A 130 -15.65 -10.67 7.24
C ILE A 130 -14.67 -9.99 6.26
N GLY A 131 -14.92 -10.09 4.95
CA GLY A 131 -14.15 -9.42 3.91
C GLY A 131 -14.33 -7.90 3.97
N TYR A 132 -15.56 -7.42 4.16
CA TYR A 132 -15.83 -5.99 4.39
C TYR A 132 -15.17 -5.46 5.67
N LEU A 133 -15.15 -6.25 6.75
CA LEU A 133 -14.44 -5.86 7.97
C LEU A 133 -12.92 -5.85 7.79
N SER A 134 -12.38 -6.80 7.01
CA SER A 134 -10.95 -6.79 6.68
C SER A 134 -10.53 -5.54 5.92
N MET A 135 -11.40 -4.96 5.08
CA MET A 135 -11.14 -3.68 4.41
C MET A 135 -10.92 -2.53 5.39
N PHE A 136 -11.62 -2.50 6.53
CA PHE A 136 -11.34 -1.51 7.57
C PHE A 136 -9.90 -1.66 8.11
N GLY A 137 -9.49 -2.90 8.43
CA GLY A 137 -8.14 -3.18 8.92
C GLY A 137 -7.04 -2.89 7.90
N ILE A 138 -7.27 -3.25 6.63
CA ILE A 138 -6.38 -2.92 5.51
C ILE A 138 -6.32 -1.41 5.32
N GLY A 139 -7.47 -0.73 5.45
CA GLY A 139 -7.58 0.72 5.47
C GLY A 139 -6.72 1.32 6.56
N PHE A 140 -6.83 0.86 7.80
CA PHE A 140 -6.02 1.32 8.92
C PHE A 140 -4.52 1.16 8.67
N TYR A 141 -4.10 -0.03 8.25
CA TYR A 141 -2.70 -0.29 7.93
C TYR A 141 -2.19 0.58 6.76
N GLY A 142 -3.01 0.74 5.71
CA GLY A 142 -2.72 1.60 4.58
C GLY A 142 -2.66 3.08 4.97
N GLY A 143 -3.58 3.54 5.81
CA GLY A 143 -3.58 4.86 6.43
C GLY A 143 -2.34 5.10 7.29
N PHE A 144 -1.82 4.07 7.93
CA PHE A 144 -0.67 4.18 8.83
C PHE A 144 0.66 4.19 8.07
N ILE A 145 1.00 3.12 7.33
CA ILE A 145 2.32 2.93 6.69
C ILE A 145 2.24 2.75 5.16
N GLN A 146 1.12 2.23 4.61
CA GLN A 146 0.91 2.06 3.15
C GLN A 146 1.89 1.12 2.42
N VAL A 147 2.82 0.47 3.13
CA VAL A 147 3.79 -0.48 2.55
C VAL A 147 3.13 -1.83 2.31
N GLY A 148 3.19 -2.39 1.10
CA GLY A 148 2.70 -3.75 0.86
C GLY A 148 1.18 -3.95 0.98
N VAL A 149 0.39 -2.86 0.95
CA VAL A 149 -1.09 -2.93 1.06
C VAL A 149 -1.71 -3.81 -0.03
N GLY A 150 -1.14 -3.86 -1.24
CA GLY A 150 -1.66 -4.72 -2.29
C GLY A 150 -1.58 -6.21 -1.94
N PHE A 151 -0.56 -6.64 -1.20
CA PHE A 151 -0.47 -8.03 -0.71
C PHE A 151 -1.62 -8.36 0.25
N LEU A 152 -1.99 -7.42 1.12
CA LEU A 152 -3.13 -7.59 2.03
C LEU A 152 -4.46 -7.64 1.27
N LEU A 153 -4.63 -6.79 0.25
CA LEU A 153 -5.81 -6.80 -0.59
C LEU A 153 -5.95 -8.14 -1.33
N MET A 154 -4.87 -8.63 -1.94
CA MET A 154 -4.84 -9.94 -2.62
C MET A 154 -5.05 -11.13 -1.68
N ALA A 155 -4.67 -11.02 -0.40
CA ALA A 155 -4.93 -12.07 0.58
C ALA A 155 -6.38 -12.07 1.11
N SER A 156 -7.10 -10.95 0.98
CA SER A 156 -8.44 -10.75 1.52
C SER A 156 -9.58 -10.97 0.52
N LEU A 157 -9.28 -10.91 -0.78
CA LEU A 157 -10.22 -11.01 -1.91
C LEU A 157 -9.94 -12.27 -2.73
#